data_AF-A0A3C0P0M8-F1
#
_entry.id   AF-A0A3C0P0M8-F1
#
_cell.length_a   1.000
_cell.length_b   1.000
_cell.length_c   1.000
_cell.angle_alpha   90.00
_cell.angle_beta   90.00
_cell.angle_gamma   90.00
#
_symmetry.space_group_name_H-M   'P 1'
#
loop_
_entity.id
_entity.type
_entity.pdbx_description
1 polymer ?
#
loop_
_entity_poly.entity_id
_entity_poly.type
_entity_poly.pdbx_seq_one_letter_code
_entity_poly.pdbx_strand_id
1 'polypeptide(L)'
;MGSNRKTLMIMIMVALIMTGVLLVSGRKYSARIESGEQQKTELAEQLEDEYARTEEIQELQEYMQSDEYKEQVAKEKLGLIKDGEIIFKESE
;
A
#
# COMPACT_ATOMS: atom_id res chain seq x y z
N MET A 1 28.50 -61.17 14.01
CA MET A 1 27.17 -60.52 13.93
C MET A 1 27.15 -59.04 14.39
N GLY A 2 28.28 -58.30 14.40
CA GLY A 2 28.33 -56.91 14.89
C GLY A 2 28.35 -55.80 13.82
N SER A 3 28.82 -56.10 12.60
CA SER A 3 29.00 -55.09 11.53
C SER A 3 27.66 -54.50 11.05
N ASN A 4 26.69 -55.36 10.75
CA ASN A 4 25.38 -54.94 10.22
C ASN A 4 24.60 -54.03 11.19
N ARG A 5 24.76 -54.23 12.51
CA ARG A 5 24.13 -53.37 13.53
C ARG A 5 24.78 -51.97 13.58
N LYS A 6 26.10 -51.88 13.39
CA LYS A 6 26.81 -50.60 13.31
C LYS A 6 26.43 -49.83 12.03
N THR A 7 26.36 -50.52 10.88
CA THR A 7 25.93 -49.92 9.61
C THR A 7 24.48 -49.43 9.68
N LEU A 8 23.58 -50.21 10.30
CA LEU A 8 22.18 -49.81 10.51
C LEU A 8 22.08 -48.57 11.41
N MET A 9 22.85 -48.51 12.50
CA MET A 9 22.85 -47.33 13.39
C MET A 9 23.36 -46.07 12.69
N ILE A 10 24.38 -46.19 11.84
CA ILE A 10 24.88 -45.06 11.05
C ILE A 10 23.82 -44.60 10.03
N MET A 11 23.14 -45.52 9.35
CA MET A 11 22.04 -45.16 8.43
C MET A 11 20.90 -44.43 9.15
N ILE A 12 20.48 -44.91 10.32
CA ILE A 12 19.43 -44.26 11.12
C ILE A 12 19.87 -42.87 11.57
N MET A 13 21.12 -42.72 12.01
CA MET A 13 21.67 -41.42 12.40
C MET A 13 21.65 -40.41 11.25
N VAL A 14 22.09 -40.83 10.06
CA VAL A 14 22.08 -39.98 8.86
C VAL A 14 20.64 -39.63 8.45
N ALA A 15 19.72 -40.59 8.52
CA ALA A 15 18.30 -40.34 8.25
C ALA A 15 17.70 -39.31 9.23
N LEU A 16 18.00 -39.41 10.52
CA LEU A 16 17.54 -38.45 11.54
C LEU A 16 18.10 -37.04 11.30
N ILE A 17 19.38 -36.93 10.92
CA ILE A 17 20.00 -35.65 10.58
C ILE A 17 19.32 -35.03 9.36
N MET A 18 19.07 -35.81 8.30
CA MET A 18 18.33 -35.37 7.11
C MET A 18 16.92 -34.88 7.48
N THR A 19 16.16 -35.64 8.25
CA THR A 19 14.82 -35.23 8.69
C THR A 19 14.87 -33.95 9.54
N GLY A 20 15.85 -33.82 10.43
CA GLY A 20 16.07 -32.61 11.23
C GLY A 20 16.31 -31.36 10.37
N VAL A 21 17.19 -31.46 9.37
CA VAL A 21 17.48 -30.35 8.44
C VAL A 21 16.25 -29.95 7.61
N LEU A 22 15.45 -30.93 7.16
CA LEU A 22 14.23 -30.68 6.40
C LEU A 22 13.17 -29.95 7.25
N LEU A 23 13.02 -30.31 8.53
CA LEU A 23 12.08 -29.63 9.43
C LEU A 23 12.47 -28.17 9.69
N VAL A 24 13.75 -27.89 9.90
CA VAL A 24 14.25 -26.51 10.08
C VAL A 24 14.10 -25.70 8.79
N SER A 25 14.43 -26.31 7.64
CA SER A 25 14.29 -25.68 6.34
C SER A 25 12.82 -25.36 6.05
N GLY A 26 11.91 -26.32 6.28
CA GLY A 26 10.47 -26.15 6.06
C GLY A 26 9.88 -24.97 6.85
N ARG A 27 10.25 -24.83 8.12
CA ARG A 27 9.83 -23.67 8.94
C ARG A 27 10.31 -22.33 8.37
N LYS A 28 11.53 -22.29 7.82
CA LYS A 28 12.08 -21.09 7.18
C LYS A 28 11.35 -20.74 5.87
N TYR A 29 10.86 -21.73 5.12
CA TYR A 29 10.06 -21.50 3.92
C TYR A 29 8.67 -20.95 4.25
N SER A 30 7.98 -21.51 5.25
CA SER A 30 6.67 -21.00 5.69
C SER A 30 6.72 -19.56 6.15
N ALA A 31 7.73 -19.20 6.97
CA ALA A 31 7.90 -17.83 7.46
C ALA A 31 8.16 -16.82 6.33
N ARG A 32 8.88 -17.23 5.27
CA ARG A 32 9.14 -16.38 4.10
C ARG A 32 7.91 -16.15 3.23
N ILE A 33 7.04 -17.16 3.12
CA ILE A 33 5.78 -17.04 2.38
C ILE A 33 4.85 -16.08 3.11
N GLU A 34 4.70 -16.25 4.42
CA GLU A 34 3.85 -15.37 5.25
C GLU A 34 4.35 -13.92 5.23
N SER A 35 5.66 -13.68 5.39
CA SER A 35 6.21 -12.33 5.30
C SER A 35 6.05 -11.72 3.90
N GLY A 36 6.10 -12.55 2.85
CA GLY A 36 5.93 -12.09 1.47
C GLY A 36 4.48 -11.73 1.15
N GLU A 37 3.51 -12.50 1.66
CA GLU A 37 2.09 -12.19 1.56
C GLU A 37 1.77 -10.88 2.30
N GLN A 38 2.26 -10.70 3.52
CA GLN A 38 2.07 -9.45 4.29
C GLN A 38 2.62 -8.23 3.55
N GLN A 39 3.84 -8.31 3.01
CA GLN A 39 4.42 -7.23 2.23
C GLN A 39 3.60 -6.92 0.97
N LYS A 40 3.06 -7.93 0.28
CA LYS A 40 2.21 -7.70 -0.88
C LYS A 40 0.92 -6.99 -0.51
N THR A 41 0.27 -7.39 0.58
CA THR A 41 -0.97 -6.75 1.04
C THR A 41 -0.70 -5.29 1.43
N GLU A 42 0.35 -5.03 2.19
CA GLU A 42 0.73 -3.67 2.59
C GLU A 42 1.07 -2.79 1.37
N LEU A 43 1.83 -3.32 0.41
CA LEU A 43 2.14 -2.58 -0.82
C LEU A 43 0.90 -2.34 -1.69
N ALA A 44 -0.05 -3.28 -1.72
CA ALA A 44 -1.29 -3.11 -2.48
C ALA A 44 -2.18 -2.03 -1.86
N GLU A 45 -2.28 -1.99 -0.54
CA GLU A 45 -3.02 -0.95 0.21
C GLU A 45 -2.40 0.44 -0.05
N GLN A 46 -1.07 0.57 0.07
CA GLN A 46 -0.38 1.83 -0.24
C GLN A 46 -0.58 2.28 -1.69
N LEU A 47 -0.65 1.34 -2.62
CA LEU A 47 -0.87 1.63 -4.03
C LEU A 47 -2.30 2.14 -4.28
N GLU A 48 -3.30 1.52 -3.65
CA GLU A 48 -4.69 1.95 -3.74
C GLU A 48 -4.89 3.36 -3.17
N ASP A 49 -4.31 3.63 -1.99
CA ASP A 49 -4.33 4.97 -1.38
C ASP A 49 -3.68 6.03 -2.28
N GLU A 50 -2.52 5.73 -2.88
CA GLU A 50 -1.86 6.68 -3.78
C GLU A 50 -2.63 6.90 -5.10
N TYR A 51 -3.32 5.87 -5.61
CA TYR A 51 -4.21 6.04 -6.77
C TYR A 51 -5.41 6.94 -6.42
N ALA A 52 -6.05 6.73 -5.27
CA ALA A 52 -7.15 7.58 -4.81
C ALA A 52 -6.70 9.04 -4.64
N ARG A 53 -5.54 9.27 -4.00
CA ARG A 53 -4.97 10.62 -3.87
C ARG A 53 -4.66 11.25 -5.21
N THR A 54 -4.21 10.47 -6.19
CA THR A 54 -3.92 10.96 -7.54
C THR A 54 -5.19 11.40 -8.26
N GLU A 55 -6.29 10.66 -8.09
CA GLU A 55 -7.61 11.02 -8.62
C GLU A 55 -8.14 12.31 -7.98
N GLU A 56 -8.11 12.41 -6.65
CA GLU A 56 -8.51 13.64 -5.93
C GLU A 56 -7.72 14.87 -6.38
N ILE A 57 -6.41 14.73 -6.61
CA ILE A 57 -5.56 15.81 -7.10
C ILE A 57 -5.96 16.22 -8.52
N GLN A 58 -6.32 15.26 -9.39
CA GLN A 58 -6.78 15.57 -10.74
C GLN A 58 -8.11 16.31 -10.71
N GLU A 59 -9.07 15.86 -9.91
CA GLU A 59 -10.36 16.54 -9.76
C GLU A 59 -10.18 17.97 -9.24
N LEU A 60 -9.32 18.15 -8.23
CA LEU A 60 -9.00 19.48 -7.70
C LEU A 60 -8.33 20.37 -8.76
N GLN A 61 -7.42 19.81 -9.54
CA GLN A 61 -6.76 20.55 -10.62
C GLN A 61 -7.78 21.01 -11.67
N GLU A 62 -8.71 20.15 -12.08
CA GLU A 62 -9.79 20.49 -13.01
C GLU A 62 -10.69 21.58 -12.43
N TYR A 63 -11.09 21.46 -11.16
CA TYR A 63 -11.88 22.47 -10.47
C TYR A 63 -11.17 23.83 -10.44
N MET A 64 -9.88 23.87 -10.11
CA MET A 64 -9.11 25.11 -10.08
C MET A 64 -8.91 25.73 -11.48
N GLN A 65 -8.94 24.93 -12.54
CA GLN A 65 -8.87 25.39 -13.92
C GLN A 65 -10.22 25.88 -14.46
N SER A 66 -11.33 25.50 -13.80
CA SER A 66 -12.68 25.91 -14.17
C SER A 66 -12.85 27.42 -14.10
N ASP A 67 -13.79 27.93 -14.91
CA ASP A 67 -14.14 29.35 -14.89
C ASP A 67 -14.85 29.74 -13.58
N GLU A 68 -15.50 28.80 -12.91
CA GLU A 68 -16.13 29.01 -11.60
C GLU A 68 -15.10 29.38 -10.52
N TYR A 69 -13.96 28.69 -10.48
CA TYR A 69 -12.88 29.04 -9.56
C TYR A 69 -12.26 30.40 -9.90
N LYS A 70 -12.05 30.71 -11.19
CA LYS A 70 -11.54 32.03 -11.62
C LYS A 70 -12.49 33.15 -11.22
N GLU A 71 -13.79 32.94 -11.35
CA GLU A 71 -14.82 33.89 -10.95
C GLU A 71 -14.87 34.10 -9.44
N GLN A 72 -14.82 33.02 -8.64
CA GLN A 72 -14.73 33.12 -7.19
C GLN A 72 -13.48 33.91 -6.77
N VAL A 73 -12.32 33.58 -7.34
CA VAL A 73 -11.06 34.28 -7.05
C VAL A 73 -11.13 35.74 -7.49
N ALA A 74 -11.73 36.05 -8.63
CA ALA A 74 -11.93 37.42 -9.09
C ALA A 74 -12.88 38.21 -8.16
N LYS A 75 -13.94 37.56 -7.66
CA LYS A 75 -14.87 38.16 -6.71
C LYS A 75 -14.24 38.42 -5.34
N GLU A 76 -13.51 37.45 -4.80
CA GLU A 76 -12.83 37.60 -3.51
C GLU A 76 -11.64 38.56 -3.56
N LYS A 77 -10.76 38.41 -4.56
CA LYS A 77 -9.49 39.18 -4.60
C LYS A 77 -9.61 40.54 -5.27
N LEU A 78 -10.42 40.64 -6.32
CA LEU A 78 -10.55 41.85 -7.11
C LEU A 78 -11.87 42.59 -6.84
N GLY A 79 -12.77 42.01 -6.04
CA GLY A 79 -14.10 42.57 -5.78
C GLY A 79 -14.97 42.63 -7.04
N LEU A 80 -14.63 41.86 -8.07
CA LEU A 80 -15.34 41.85 -9.34
C LEU A 80 -16.66 41.09 -9.20
N ILE A 81 -17.74 41.66 -9.74
CA ILE A 81 -19.05 41.03 -9.78
C ILE A 81 -19.44 40.73 -11.22
N LYS A 82 -20.29 39.73 -11.42
CA LYS A 82 -20.84 39.47 -12.76
C LYS A 82 -21.81 40.58 -13.14
N ASP A 83 -21.95 40.81 -14.46
CA ASP A 83 -22.97 41.70 -14.99
C ASP A 83 -24.36 41.21 -14.54
N GLY A 84 -25.08 42.07 -13.80
CA GLY A 84 -26.41 41.78 -13.25
C GLY A 84 -26.44 41.32 -11.77
N GLU A 85 -25.30 41.17 -11.08
CA GLU A 85 -25.27 40.89 -9.64
C GLU A 85 -25.50 42.18 -8.81
N ILE A 86 -26.43 42.14 -7.85
CA ILE A 86 -26.69 43.25 -6.91
C ILE A 86 -26.10 42.88 -5.55
N ILE A 87 -25.07 43.60 -5.10
CA ILE A 87 -24.52 43.45 -3.74
C ILE A 87 -25.36 44.29 -2.77
N PHE A 88 -25.98 43.64 -1.78
CA PHE A 88 -26.48 44.31 -0.58
C PHE A 88 -25.33 44.44 0.42
N LYS A 89 -24.90 45.68 0.69
CA LYS A 89 -24.09 45.99 1.88
C LYS A 89 -25.02 46.48 2.96
N GLU A 90 -24.97 45.86 4.13
CA GLU A 90 -25.68 46.34 5.32
C GLU A 90 -25.14 47.73 5.66
N SER A 91 -26.01 48.73 5.64
CA SER A 91 -25.67 50.10 6.02
C SER A 91 -25.51 50.16 7.53
N GLU A 92 -24.31 50.47 8.02
CA GLU A 92 -24.16 51.08 9.36
C GLU A 92 -24.75 52.50 9.37
#